data_AF-A0A3D3M2F6-F1
#
_entry.id   AF-A0A3D3M2F6-F1
#
_cell.length_a   1.000
_cell.length_b   1.000
_cell.length_c   1.000
_cell.angle_alpha   90.00
_cell.angle_beta   90.00
_cell.angle_gamma   90.00
#
_symmetry.space_group_name_H-M   'P 1'
#
loop_
_entity.id
_entity.type
_entity.pdbx_description
1 polymer ?
#
loop_
_entity_poly.entity_id
_entity_poly.type
_entity_poly.pdbx_seq_one_letter_code
_entity_poly.pdbx_strand_id
1 'polypeptide(L)' 'MKDTSYKVLEVAGGKPVKAWIDGVPLDPGAREQLLNTARMPFIFKHLAVMP' A
#
# COMPACT_ATOMS: atom_id res chain seq x y z
N MET A 1 -3.56 22.99 -1.43
CA MET A 1 -3.78 21.65 -0.83
C MET A 1 -2.75 20.73 -1.47
N LYS A 2 -2.01 19.91 -0.71
CA LYS A 2 -0.98 19.04 -1.30
C LYS A 2 -1.65 17.93 -2.12
N ASP A 3 -1.57 18.03 -3.44
CA ASP A 3 -1.89 16.94 -4.38
C ASP A 3 -0.97 15.77 -4.08
N THR A 4 -1.42 14.88 -3.20
CA THR A 4 -0.63 13.72 -2.84
C THR A 4 -1.04 12.61 -3.80
N SER A 5 -0.32 12.54 -4.93
CA SER A 5 -0.57 11.61 -6.03
C SER A 5 -0.20 10.17 -5.64
N TYR A 6 -0.81 9.64 -4.59
CA TYR A 6 -0.74 8.24 -4.20
C TYR A 6 -2.14 7.63 -4.20
N LYS A 7 -2.22 6.35 -4.53
CA LYS A 7 -3.43 5.54 -4.37
C LYS A 7 -3.43 4.96 -2.96
N VAL A 8 -4.58 4.98 -2.29
CA VAL A 8 -4.77 4.31 -1.01
C VAL A 8 -5.42 2.95 -1.27
N LEU A 9 -4.80 1.88 -0.80
CA LEU A 9 -5.43 0.56 -0.72
C LEU A 9 -5.84 0.31 0.73
N GLU A 10 -7.14 0.22 0.95
CA GLU A 10 -7.70 -0.20 2.23
C GLU A 10 -7.48 -1.72 2.42
N VAL A 11 -6.95 -2.11 3.57
CA VAL A 11 -6.63 -3.50 3.88
C VAL A 11 -7.51 -3.97 5.04
N ALA A 12 -8.42 -4.90 4.75
CA ALA A 12 -9.22 -5.53 5.79
C ALA A 12 -8.31 -6.23 6.82
N GLY A 13 -8.47 -5.87 8.09
CA GLY A 13 -7.68 -6.39 9.21
C GLY A 13 -6.24 -5.86 9.26
N GLY A 14 -5.90 -4.81 8.52
CA GLY A 14 -4.54 -4.25 8.47
C GLY A 14 -4.53 -2.72 8.46
N LYS A 15 -3.35 -2.15 8.23
CA LYS A 15 -3.15 -0.71 7.99
C LYS A 15 -3.28 -0.40 6.50
N PRO A 16 -3.72 0.81 6.12
CA PRO A 16 -3.82 1.17 4.70
C PRO A 16 -2.46 1.19 4.01
N VAL A 17 -2.43 0.90 2.72
CA VAL A 17 -1.23 1.04 1.87
C VAL A 17 -1.33 2.33 1.07
N LYS A 18 -0.30 3.17 1.13
CA LYS A 18 -0.13 4.33 0.24
C LYS A 18 0.83 3.94 -0.88
N ALA A 19 0.36 3.99 -2.11
CA ALA A 19 1.09 3.50 -3.27
C ALA A 19 1.34 4.59 -4.30
N TRP A 20 2.61 4.82 -4.65
CA TRP A 20 3.06 5.76 -5.68
C TRP A 20 3.42 5.04 -6.99
N ILE A 21 2.57 4.11 -7.42
CA ILE A 21 2.83 3.22 -8.56
C ILE A 21 2.14 3.67 -9.86
N ASP A 22 2.02 4.99 -10.06
CA ASP A 22 1.38 5.48 -11.29
C ASP A 22 2.24 5.15 -12.52
N GLY A 23 1.61 4.56 -13.54
CA GLY A 23 2.31 4.03 -14.72
C GLY A 23 3.15 2.76 -14.49
N VAL A 24 3.20 2.20 -13.27
CA VAL A 24 3.96 0.98 -12.96
C VAL A 24 3.01 -0.20 -12.75
N PRO A 25 3.12 -1.28 -13.56
CA PRO A 25 2.28 -2.45 -13.40
C PRO A 25 2.57 -3.15 -12.07
N LEU A 26 1.52 -3.40 -11.29
CA LEU A 26 1.61 -4.18 -10.07
C LEU A 26 1.35 -5.65 -10.37
N ASP A 27 2.35 -6.48 -10.16
CA ASP A 27 2.21 -7.93 -10.25
C ASP A 27 1.22 -8.46 -9.18
N PRO A 28 0.40 -9.48 -9.49
CA PRO A 28 -0.53 -10.06 -8.51
C PRO A 28 0.13 -10.53 -7.22
N GLY A 29 1.33 -11.12 -7.28
CA GLY A 29 2.08 -11.56 -6.10
C GLY A 29 2.56 -10.38 -5.26
N ALA A 30 2.98 -9.29 -5.90
CA ALA A 30 3.34 -8.05 -5.20
C ALA A 30 2.12 -7.46 -4.47
N ARG A 31 0.93 -7.49 -5.08
CA ARG A 31 -0.31 -7.08 -4.42
C ARG A 31 -0.57 -7.90 -3.16
N GLU A 32 -0.44 -9.22 -3.23
CA GLU A 32 -0.66 -10.10 -2.09
C GLU A 32 0.35 -9.84 -0.96
N GLN A 33 1.63 -9.66 -1.31
CA GLN A 33 2.67 -9.30 -0.35
C GLN A 33 2.33 -7.99 0.37
N LEU A 34 1.90 -6.95 -0.36
CA LEU A 34 1.49 -5.68 0.26
C LEU A 34 0.33 -5.85 1.24
N LEU A 35 -0.68 -6.67 0.88
CA LEU A 35 -1.81 -6.95 1.75
C LEU A 35 -1.39 -7.72 3.02
N ASN A 36 -0.49 -8.68 2.90
CA ASN A 36 0.00 -9.48 4.03
C ASN A 36 0.91 -8.64 4.94
N THR A 37 1.83 -7.87 4.38
CA THR A 37 2.70 -6.94 5.13
C THR A 37 1.88 -5.89 5.86
N ALA A 38 0.84 -5.35 5.24
CA ALA A 38 -0.04 -4.36 5.85
C ALA A 38 -0.82 -4.90 7.09
N ARG A 39 -0.94 -6.23 7.24
CA ARG A 39 -1.59 -6.87 8.40
C ARG A 39 -0.63 -7.18 9.54
N MET A 40 0.68 -6.94 9.38
CA MET A 40 1.64 -7.24 10.44
C MET A 40 1.38 -6.36 11.68
N PRO A 41 1.46 -6.92 12.90
CA PRO A 41 0.98 -6.27 14.12
C PRO A 41 1.80 -5.03 14.53
N PHE A 42 2.97 -4.83 13.94
CA PHE A 42 3.86 -3.71 14.22
C PHE A 42 3.75 -2.55 13.22
N ILE A 43 2.90 -2.65 12.18
CA ILE A 43 2.67 -1.53 11.28
C ILE A 43 1.85 -0.47 12.00
N PHE A 44 2.39 0.74 12.10
CA PHE A 44 1.78 1.81 12.90
C PHE A 44 0.63 2.53 12.17
N LYS A 45 0.95 3.30 11.12
CA LYS A 45 -0.02 4.19 10.43
C LYS A 45 -0.44 3.69 9.06
N HIS A 46 0.53 3.32 8.23
CA HIS A 46 0.32 2.84 6.87
C HIS A 46 1.59 2.16 6.37
N LEU A 47 1.44 1.31 5.36
CA LEU A 47 2.54 0.83 4.53
C LEU A 47 2.73 1.80 3.36
N ALA A 48 3.96 2.19 3.05
CA ALA A 48 4.27 3.00 1.87
C ALA A 48 4.95 2.12 0.83
N VAL A 49 4.49 2.18 -0.43
CA VAL A 49 5.15 1.49 -1.55
C VAL A 49 5.39 2.46 -2.71
N MET A 50 6.58 2.37 -3.29
CA MET A 50 7.03 3.16 -4.44
C MET A 50 7.45 2.21 -5.56
N PRO A 51 7.57 2.69 -6.82
CA PRO A 51 8.03 1.88 -7.95
C PRO A 51 9.39 1.23 -7.74
#